data_AF-A0A067FT95-F1
#
_entry.id   AF-A0A067FT95-F1
#
_cell.length_a   1.000
_cell.length_b   1.000
_cell.length_c   1.000
_cell.angle_alpha   90.00
_cell.angle_beta   90.00
_cell.angle_gamma   90.00
#
_symmetry.space_group_name_H-M   'P 1'
#
loop_
_entity.id
_entity.type
_entity.pdbx_description
1 polymer ?
#
loop_
_entity_poly.entity_id
_entity_poly.type
_entity_poly.pdbx_seq_one_letter_code
_entity_poly.pdbx_strand_id
1 'polypeptide(L)'
;DTRASVLEQSIRKLGVERLSKDDVQKMPWEVLEAKIGSWIHHMRISVKLLFAGERKICDQILDGVHSLRDQCFAEVTANSVSMLLSFGEAIAKSKRSPEKLFVLLDMYEIMRELQSEIQFLFGSKACMEMRESAFSLTKRLAQTAQETFGDFEEAVEKDATKTTVFDGTVHPLTSYVINYVKFLFDYRSTLKLLFEEFDTTHPPESQLAAVTTRIVLALQNNLDGKSKQYKDPALTQLFLMNNIHYIVRSVRRSEAKDVLGDDWVQIQRRIVQQHANQYKRVSWAKILQCLTVQSAPGSGGGDSGSISRGIVKDRFKTFNAQFEEIHQRQSQWT
;
A
#
# COMPACT_ATOMS: atom_id res chain seq x y z
N ASP A 1 45.00 11.91 -0.37
CA ASP A 1 45.15 10.85 0.67
C ASP A 1 44.70 11.25 2.07
N THR A 2 45.38 12.16 2.79
CA THR A 2 45.06 12.47 4.20
C THR A 2 43.63 13.00 4.39
N ARG A 3 43.19 13.95 3.55
CA ARG A 3 41.82 14.50 3.59
C ARG A 3 40.77 13.42 3.30
N ALA A 4 41.00 12.57 2.30
CA ALA A 4 40.10 11.47 1.93
C ALA A 4 39.88 10.50 3.10
N SER A 5 40.97 10.12 3.79
CA SER A 5 40.91 9.25 4.97
C SER A 5 40.15 9.89 6.13
N VAL A 6 40.40 11.18 6.42
CA VAL A 6 39.69 11.92 7.48
C VAL A 6 38.20 12.08 7.17
N LEU A 7 37.85 12.35 5.91
CA LEU A 7 36.47 12.46 5.47
C LEU A 7 35.73 11.13 5.62
N GLU A 8 36.37 10.03 5.18
CA GLU A 8 35.82 8.69 5.33
C GLU A 8 35.65 8.32 6.81
N GLN A 9 36.64 8.62 7.66
CA GLN A 9 36.54 8.38 9.10
C GLN A 9 35.43 9.21 9.74
N SER A 10 35.18 10.43 9.26
CA SER A 10 34.09 11.27 9.74
C SER A 10 32.72 10.66 9.41
N ILE A 11 32.55 10.13 8.20
CA ILE A 11 31.33 9.42 7.78
C ILE A 11 31.13 8.13 8.58
N ARG A 12 32.20 7.37 8.84
CA ARG A 12 32.14 6.18 9.71
C ARG A 12 31.76 6.55 11.15
N LYS A 13 32.26 7.67 11.68
CA LYS A 13 31.91 8.17 13.03
C LYS A 13 30.46 8.62 13.14
N LEU A 14 29.86 9.09 12.04
CA LEU A 14 28.41 9.32 11.97
C LEU A 14 27.64 8.00 12.08
N GLY A 15 28.24 6.85 11.76
CA GLY A 15 27.60 5.53 11.85
C GLY A 15 27.19 4.97 10.49
N VAL A 16 27.73 5.51 9.39
CA VAL A 16 27.55 4.95 8.06
C VAL A 16 28.55 3.81 7.87
N GLU A 17 28.02 2.62 7.66
CA GLU A 17 28.80 1.40 7.41
C GLU A 17 28.60 0.95 5.96
N ARG A 18 29.64 0.36 5.37
CA ARG A 18 29.47 -0.39 4.12
C ARG A 18 28.74 -1.68 4.44
N LEU A 19 27.47 -1.76 4.05
CA LEU A 19 26.67 -2.97 4.18
C LEU A 19 26.53 -3.65 2.82
N SER A 20 26.65 -4.96 2.80
CA SER A 20 26.26 -5.75 1.64
C SER A 20 24.76 -6.05 1.67
N LYS A 21 24.22 -6.51 0.54
CA LYS A 21 22.84 -7.00 0.45
C LYS A 21 22.56 -8.10 1.48
N ASP A 22 23.50 -9.00 1.71
CA ASP A 22 23.34 -10.14 2.60
C ASP A 22 23.30 -9.70 4.08
N ASP A 23 24.05 -8.66 4.43
CA ASP A 23 24.04 -8.08 5.77
C ASP A 23 22.67 -7.43 6.07
N VAL A 24 22.12 -6.70 5.10
CA VAL A 24 20.79 -6.09 5.21
C VAL A 24 19.70 -7.14 5.33
N GLN A 25 19.83 -8.28 4.65
CA GLN A 25 18.83 -9.35 4.71
C GLN A 25 18.81 -10.11 6.03
N LYS A 26 19.95 -10.23 6.72
CA LYS A 26 20.06 -10.92 8.01
C LYS A 26 19.64 -10.03 9.19
N MET A 27 19.49 -8.74 8.97
CA MET A 27 19.20 -7.77 10.02
C MET A 27 17.72 -7.77 10.44
N PRO A 28 17.41 -7.69 11.75
CA PRO A 28 16.04 -7.49 12.22
C PRO A 28 15.46 -6.17 11.67
N TRP A 29 14.16 -6.17 11.39
CA TRP A 29 13.46 -5.01 10.82
C TRP A 29 13.63 -3.74 11.67
N GLU A 30 13.42 -3.83 12.98
CA GLU A 30 13.52 -2.69 13.91
C GLU A 30 14.89 -2.02 13.87
N VAL A 31 15.96 -2.81 13.75
CA VAL A 31 17.34 -2.31 13.65
C VAL A 31 17.58 -1.69 12.27
N LEU A 32 17.06 -2.31 11.21
CA LEU A 32 17.18 -1.81 9.85
C LEU A 32 16.46 -0.48 9.68
N GLU A 33 15.23 -0.35 10.17
CA GLU A 33 14.43 0.87 10.15
C GLU A 33 15.17 2.02 10.85
N ALA A 34 15.69 1.77 12.06
CA ALA A 34 16.50 2.77 12.78
C ALA A 34 17.78 3.16 12.03
N LYS A 35 18.47 2.20 11.39
CA LYS A 35 19.65 2.48 10.55
C LYS A 35 19.29 3.27 9.29
N ILE A 36 18.13 3.04 8.68
CA ILE A 36 17.65 3.83 7.53
C ILE A 36 17.38 5.28 7.96
N GLY A 37 16.66 5.48 9.07
CA GLY A 37 16.43 6.82 9.63
C GLY A 37 17.75 7.56 9.92
N SER A 38 18.73 6.86 10.48
CA SER A 38 20.07 7.39 10.70
C SER A 38 20.78 7.73 9.38
N TRP A 39 20.71 6.85 8.38
CA TRP A 39 21.30 7.07 7.06
C TRP A 39 20.74 8.32 6.37
N ILE A 40 19.42 8.56 6.46
CA ILE A 40 18.78 9.78 5.92
C ILE A 40 19.42 11.04 6.53
N HIS A 41 19.60 11.06 7.85
CA HIS A 41 20.25 12.18 8.53
C HIS A 41 21.71 12.34 8.12
N HIS A 42 22.47 11.24 8.06
CA HIS A 42 23.88 11.24 7.68
C HIS A 42 24.09 11.65 6.22
N MET A 43 23.18 11.27 5.32
CA MET A 43 23.23 11.69 3.92
C MET A 43 23.07 13.21 3.81
N ARG A 44 22.12 13.79 4.55
CA ARG A 44 21.93 15.25 4.61
C ARG A 44 23.17 15.97 5.14
N ILE A 45 23.74 15.50 6.25
CA ILE A 45 24.98 16.08 6.83
C ILE A 45 26.13 15.96 5.82
N SER A 46 26.30 14.79 5.21
CA SER A 46 27.43 14.55 4.31
C SER A 46 27.41 15.48 3.11
N VAL A 47 26.25 15.65 2.47
CA VAL A 47 26.11 16.54 1.30
C VAL A 47 26.19 18.00 1.72
N LYS A 48 25.39 18.45 2.68
CA LYS A 48 25.26 19.89 3.00
C LYS A 48 26.42 20.45 3.81
N LEU A 49 27.13 19.62 4.58
CA LEU A 49 28.24 20.05 5.44
C LEU A 49 29.59 19.53 4.97
N LEU A 50 29.77 18.21 4.88
CA LEU A 50 31.09 17.62 4.67
C LEU A 50 31.62 17.89 3.26
N PHE A 51 30.84 17.55 2.23
CA PHE A 51 31.25 17.75 0.83
C PHE A 51 31.28 19.23 0.46
N ALA A 52 30.35 20.03 0.97
CA ALA A 52 30.38 21.49 0.81
C ALA A 52 31.62 22.11 1.47
N GLY A 53 32.02 21.63 2.65
CA GLY A 53 33.22 22.05 3.35
C GLY A 53 34.49 21.69 2.59
N GLU A 54 34.60 20.45 2.12
CA GLU A 54 35.75 20.00 1.33
C GLU A 54 35.86 20.76 0.01
N ARG A 55 34.73 21.07 -0.64
CA ARG A 55 34.72 21.89 -1.85
C ARG A 55 35.32 23.27 -1.61
N LYS A 56 34.92 23.94 -0.51
CA LYS A 56 35.48 25.24 -0.12
C LYS A 56 36.98 25.17 0.17
N ILE A 57 37.44 24.10 0.80
CA ILE A 57 38.87 23.89 1.08
C ILE A 57 39.65 23.70 -0.23
N CYS A 58 39.13 22.89 -1.16
CA CYS A 58 39.73 22.73 -2.49
C CYS A 58 39.76 24.07 -3.25
N ASP A 59 38.69 24.87 -3.19
CA ASP A 59 38.64 26.21 -3.80
C ASP A 59 39.69 27.16 -3.20
N GLN A 60 39.94 27.10 -1.89
CA GLN A 60 40.92 27.96 -1.23
C GLN A 60 42.37 27.56 -1.49
N ILE A 61 42.67 26.26 -1.54
CA ILE A 61 44.06 25.77 -1.68
C ILE A 61 44.52 25.79 -3.13
N LEU A 62 43.63 25.48 -4.07
CA LEU A 62 43.95 25.31 -5.50
C LEU A 62 43.38 26.45 -6.35
N ASP A 63 43.37 27.65 -5.79
CA ASP A 63 42.90 28.84 -6.50
C ASP A 63 43.74 29.08 -7.77
N GLY A 64 43.07 29.39 -8.88
CA GLY A 64 43.69 29.58 -10.19
C GLY A 64 43.97 28.31 -11.03
N VAL A 65 43.81 27.07 -10.50
CA VAL A 65 44.02 25.83 -11.29
C VAL A 65 42.77 24.93 -11.28
N HIS A 66 41.76 25.36 -12.03
CA HIS A 66 40.42 24.75 -12.02
C HIS A 66 40.39 23.23 -12.29
N SER A 67 41.21 22.72 -13.23
CA SER A 67 41.22 21.29 -13.58
C SER A 67 41.75 20.41 -12.45
N LEU A 68 42.87 20.79 -11.83
CA LEU A 68 43.46 20.05 -10.70
C LEU A 68 42.59 20.13 -9.45
N ARG A 69 41.93 21.26 -9.23
CA ARG A 69 40.99 21.44 -8.11
C ARG A 69 39.83 20.45 -8.18
N ASP A 70 39.19 20.35 -9.35
CA ASP A 70 38.05 19.47 -9.54
C ASP A 70 38.45 17.99 -9.46
N GLN A 71 39.65 17.65 -9.93
CA GLN A 71 40.19 16.29 -9.82
C GLN A 71 40.54 15.94 -8.36
N CYS A 72 41.19 16.84 -7.63
CA CYS A 72 41.52 16.64 -6.22
C CYS A 72 40.25 16.46 -5.37
N PHE A 73 39.23 17.29 -5.58
CA PHE A 73 37.95 17.14 -4.90
C PHE A 73 37.28 15.79 -5.21
N ALA A 74 37.33 15.34 -6.46
CA ALA A 74 36.79 14.04 -6.87
C ALA A 74 37.50 12.89 -6.13
N GLU A 75 38.84 12.89 -6.12
CA GLU A 75 39.64 11.85 -5.46
C GLU A 75 39.41 11.83 -3.95
N VAL A 76 39.25 12.99 -3.31
CA VAL A 76 39.00 13.08 -1.86
C VAL A 76 37.62 12.53 -1.49
N THR A 77 36.61 12.79 -2.31
CA THR A 77 35.21 12.47 -2.00
C THR A 77 34.77 11.10 -2.50
N ALA A 78 35.43 10.52 -3.50
CA ALA A 78 35.02 9.28 -4.16
C ALA A 78 34.71 8.12 -3.19
N ASN A 79 35.63 7.77 -2.30
CA ASN A 79 35.45 6.66 -1.35
C ASN A 79 34.30 6.90 -0.36
N SER A 80 34.12 8.15 0.04
CA SER A 80 33.11 8.61 0.98
C SER A 80 31.70 8.57 0.36
N VAL A 81 31.57 9.07 -0.88
CA VAL A 81 30.32 8.99 -1.65
C VAL A 81 29.98 7.53 -1.93
N SER A 82 30.94 6.72 -2.39
CA SER A 82 30.74 5.29 -2.63
C SER A 82 30.24 4.56 -1.38
N MET A 83 30.81 4.86 -0.21
CA MET A 83 30.35 4.30 1.07
C MET A 83 28.90 4.67 1.38
N LEU A 84 28.54 5.95 1.30
CA LEU A 84 27.17 6.40 1.56
C LEU A 84 26.15 5.76 0.62
N LEU A 85 26.45 5.72 -0.68
CA LEU A 85 25.55 5.16 -1.69
C LEU A 85 25.45 3.64 -1.58
N SER A 86 26.51 2.93 -1.18
CA SER A 86 26.52 1.47 -1.05
C SER A 86 25.46 0.95 -0.06
N PHE A 87 25.20 1.68 1.02
CA PHE A 87 24.14 1.36 1.98
C PHE A 87 22.75 1.44 1.32
N GLY A 88 22.50 2.54 0.58
CA GLY A 88 21.27 2.71 -0.17
C GLY A 88 21.05 1.63 -1.22
N GLU A 89 22.12 1.27 -1.94
CA GLU A 89 22.07 0.19 -2.92
C GLU A 89 21.78 -1.17 -2.28
N ALA A 90 22.37 -1.47 -1.13
CA ALA A 90 22.14 -2.72 -0.43
C ALA A 90 20.67 -2.88 -0.02
N ILE A 91 20.04 -1.80 0.44
CA ILE A 91 18.61 -1.79 0.78
C ILE A 91 17.74 -1.92 -0.47
N ALA A 92 18.03 -1.15 -1.52
CA ALA A 92 17.25 -1.18 -2.76
C ALA A 92 17.32 -2.55 -3.47
N LYS A 93 18.42 -3.30 -3.28
CA LYS A 93 18.62 -4.67 -3.79
C LYS A 93 18.17 -5.77 -2.82
N SER A 94 17.78 -5.42 -1.59
CA SER A 94 17.35 -6.37 -0.57
C SER A 94 15.99 -6.99 -0.92
N LYS A 95 15.54 -7.97 -0.11
CA LYS A 95 14.21 -8.57 -0.32
C LYS A 95 13.14 -7.50 -0.14
N ARG A 96 12.32 -7.30 -1.18
CA ARG A 96 11.14 -6.42 -1.19
C ARG A 96 10.09 -6.93 -0.21
N SER A 97 9.45 -6.00 0.50
CA SER A 97 8.27 -6.28 1.32
C SER A 97 7.41 -5.01 1.43
N PRO A 98 6.09 -5.13 1.65
CA PRO A 98 5.21 -3.97 1.78
C PRO A 98 5.64 -3.01 2.89
N GLU A 99 6.07 -3.53 4.03
CA GLU A 99 6.50 -2.74 5.19
C GLU A 99 7.74 -1.89 4.87
N LYS A 100 8.60 -2.37 3.98
CA LYS A 100 9.79 -1.65 3.51
C LYS A 100 9.50 -0.51 2.56
N LEU A 101 8.29 -0.43 2.00
CA LEU A 101 7.98 0.59 1.01
C LEU A 101 8.14 2.00 1.58
N PHE A 102 7.63 2.25 2.79
CA PHE A 102 7.63 3.59 3.38
C PHE A 102 9.05 4.10 3.64
N VAL A 103 9.91 3.27 4.22
CA VAL A 103 11.33 3.64 4.43
C VAL A 103 12.08 3.80 3.10
N LEU A 104 11.72 3.05 2.05
CA LEU A 104 12.27 3.24 0.70
C LEU A 104 11.86 4.60 0.11
N LEU A 105 10.62 5.03 0.35
CA LEU A 105 10.13 6.34 -0.05
C LEU A 105 10.85 7.46 0.71
N ASP A 106 11.08 7.31 2.02
CA ASP A 106 11.88 8.27 2.80
C ASP A 106 13.31 8.41 2.23
N MET A 107 13.92 7.28 1.84
CA MET A 107 15.24 7.29 1.19
C MET A 107 15.21 7.96 -0.19
N TYR A 108 14.14 7.75 -0.96
CA TYR A 108 13.95 8.42 -2.24
C TYR A 108 13.78 9.94 -2.05
N GLU A 109 12.99 10.37 -1.06
CA GLU A 109 12.79 11.78 -0.73
C GLU A 109 14.10 12.51 -0.43
N ILE A 110 14.96 11.93 0.43
CA ILE A 110 16.23 12.59 0.75
C ILE A 110 17.16 12.65 -0.47
N MET A 111 17.14 11.64 -1.34
CA MET A 111 17.94 11.65 -2.56
C MET A 111 17.44 12.70 -3.56
N ARG A 112 16.12 12.91 -3.64
CA ARG A 112 15.51 13.98 -4.45
C ARG A 112 15.74 15.37 -3.84
N GLU A 113 15.63 15.51 -2.52
CA GLU A 113 15.92 16.75 -1.78
C GLU A 113 17.34 17.23 -2.09
N LEU A 114 18.32 16.32 -2.02
CA LEU A 114 19.75 16.64 -2.18
C LEU A 114 20.21 16.67 -3.64
N GLN A 115 19.33 16.38 -4.60
CA GLN A 115 19.71 16.24 -6.00
C GLN A 115 20.36 17.53 -6.54
N SER A 116 19.81 18.69 -6.19
CA SER A 116 20.32 19.98 -6.67
C SER A 116 21.72 20.29 -6.11
N GLU A 117 21.94 20.01 -4.83
CA GLU A 117 23.20 20.20 -4.14
C GLU A 117 24.27 19.22 -4.65
N ILE A 118 23.90 17.97 -4.92
CA ILE A 118 24.79 16.98 -5.53
C ILE A 118 25.20 17.45 -6.93
N GLN A 119 24.25 17.94 -7.75
CA GLN A 119 24.58 18.47 -9.08
C GLN A 119 25.51 19.69 -9.00
N PHE A 120 25.30 20.57 -8.03
CA PHE A 120 26.14 21.74 -7.81
C PHE A 120 27.56 21.37 -7.34
N LEU A 121 27.67 20.55 -6.29
CA LEU A 121 28.97 20.17 -5.70
C LEU A 121 29.83 19.34 -6.65
N PHE A 122 29.20 18.44 -7.39
CA PHE A 122 29.88 17.47 -8.26
C PHE A 122 29.74 17.83 -9.75
N GLY A 123 29.43 19.08 -10.09
CA GLY A 123 29.14 19.52 -11.47
C GLY A 123 30.31 19.41 -12.45
N SER A 124 31.54 19.21 -11.97
CA SER A 124 32.73 19.05 -12.82
C SER A 124 32.73 17.73 -13.60
N LYS A 125 33.53 17.66 -14.67
CA LYS A 125 33.73 16.42 -15.43
C LYS A 125 34.38 15.32 -14.59
N ALA A 126 35.32 15.68 -13.70
CA ALA A 126 36.01 14.74 -12.82
C ALA A 126 35.07 14.05 -11.81
N CYS A 127 33.93 14.68 -11.50
CA CYS A 127 32.95 14.16 -10.54
C CYS A 127 31.72 13.49 -11.19
N MET A 128 31.76 13.24 -12.51
CA MET A 128 30.64 12.69 -13.28
C MET A 128 30.15 11.36 -12.71
N GLU A 129 31.05 10.42 -12.41
CA GLU A 129 30.71 9.09 -11.89
C GLU A 129 29.95 9.15 -10.56
N MET A 130 30.28 10.10 -9.68
CA MET A 130 29.58 10.29 -8.40
C MET A 130 28.15 10.77 -8.59
N ARG A 131 27.94 11.70 -9.53
CA ARG A 131 26.58 12.18 -9.88
C ARG A 131 25.75 11.08 -10.51
N GLU A 132 26.34 10.33 -11.43
CA GLU A 132 25.68 9.21 -12.08
C GLU A 132 25.34 8.11 -11.08
N SER A 133 26.23 7.81 -10.13
CA SER A 133 25.97 6.85 -9.06
C SER A 133 24.83 7.30 -8.15
N ALA A 134 24.81 8.58 -7.74
CA ALA A 134 23.73 9.12 -6.92
C ALA A 134 22.38 9.08 -7.67
N PHE A 135 22.36 9.48 -8.94
CA PHE A 135 21.18 9.41 -9.79
C PHE A 135 20.71 7.96 -10.01
N SER A 136 21.64 7.04 -10.26
CA SER A 136 21.37 5.61 -10.40
C SER A 136 20.73 5.02 -9.14
N LEU A 137 21.21 5.41 -7.95
CA LEU A 137 20.59 5.02 -6.68
C LEU A 137 19.16 5.57 -6.56
N THR A 138 18.93 6.85 -6.84
CA THR A 138 17.59 7.46 -6.82
C THR A 138 16.62 6.69 -7.69
N LYS A 139 17.02 6.43 -8.95
CA LYS A 139 16.21 5.66 -9.91
C LYS A 139 15.96 4.23 -9.43
N ARG A 140 16.98 3.60 -8.83
CA ARG A 140 16.86 2.24 -8.29
C ARG A 140 15.88 2.18 -7.12
N LEU A 141 15.95 3.11 -6.18
CA LEU A 141 15.00 3.21 -5.06
C LEU A 141 13.57 3.35 -5.56
N ALA A 142 13.37 4.25 -6.53
CA ALA A 142 12.08 4.50 -7.14
C ALA A 142 11.54 3.26 -7.87
N GLN A 143 12.40 2.54 -8.60
CA GLN A 143 12.05 1.29 -9.28
C GLN A 143 11.67 0.20 -8.27
N THR A 144 12.48 0.02 -7.21
CA THR A 144 12.20 -0.96 -6.16
C THR A 144 10.88 -0.66 -5.46
N ALA A 145 10.54 0.63 -5.25
CA ALA A 145 9.25 1.05 -4.71
C ALA A 145 8.07 0.69 -5.66
N GLN A 146 8.20 0.94 -6.97
CA GLN A 146 7.19 0.52 -7.96
C GLN A 146 6.97 -0.99 -7.97
N GLU A 147 8.06 -1.74 -8.00
CA GLU A 147 8.08 -3.19 -7.94
C GLU A 147 7.44 -3.72 -6.63
N THR A 148 7.57 -2.99 -5.53
CA THR A 148 6.96 -3.36 -4.24
C THR A 148 5.44 -3.18 -4.23
N PHE A 149 4.89 -2.22 -5.00
CA PHE A 149 3.43 -2.13 -5.18
C PHE A 149 2.84 -3.37 -5.84
N GLY A 150 3.51 -3.88 -6.90
CA GLY A 150 3.10 -5.10 -7.57
C GLY A 150 3.17 -6.32 -6.65
N ASP A 151 4.26 -6.46 -5.89
CA ASP A 151 4.40 -7.53 -4.90
C ASP A 151 3.31 -7.46 -3.82
N PHE A 152 2.96 -6.25 -3.36
CA PHE A 152 1.90 -6.07 -2.36
C PHE A 152 0.53 -6.46 -2.89
N GLU A 153 0.18 -6.05 -4.11
CA GLU A 153 -1.06 -6.44 -4.78
C GLU A 153 -1.17 -7.96 -4.89
N GLU A 154 -0.11 -8.62 -5.36
CA GLU A 154 -0.06 -10.09 -5.48
C GLU A 154 -0.19 -10.77 -4.11
N ALA A 155 0.48 -10.25 -3.08
CA ALA A 155 0.41 -10.77 -1.73
C ALA A 155 -1.00 -10.64 -1.12
N VAL A 156 -1.69 -9.53 -1.38
CA VAL A 156 -3.08 -9.31 -0.95
C VAL A 156 -4.04 -10.24 -1.67
N GLU A 157 -3.89 -10.41 -2.99
CA GLU A 157 -4.77 -11.28 -3.78
C GLU A 157 -4.62 -12.74 -3.36
N LYS A 158 -3.38 -13.20 -3.14
CA LYS A 158 -3.04 -14.59 -2.79
C LYS A 158 -3.06 -14.90 -1.29
N ASP A 159 -3.46 -13.96 -0.44
CA ASP A 159 -3.49 -14.19 1.00
C ASP A 159 -4.40 -15.37 1.37
N ALA A 160 -3.77 -16.46 1.81
CA ALA A 160 -4.42 -17.72 2.16
C ALA A 160 -4.57 -17.90 3.69
N THR A 161 -4.35 -16.83 4.48
CA THR A 161 -4.52 -16.93 5.94
C THR A 161 -5.94 -17.38 6.28
N LYS A 162 -6.03 -18.43 7.10
CA LYS A 162 -7.30 -19.06 7.53
C LYS A 162 -7.98 -18.29 8.66
N THR A 163 -7.80 -16.97 8.72
CA THR A 163 -8.44 -16.14 9.74
C THR A 163 -9.93 -16.07 9.45
N THR A 164 -10.69 -17.01 10.03
CA THR A 164 -12.13 -17.11 9.82
C THR A 164 -12.87 -16.21 10.79
N VAL A 165 -13.57 -15.20 10.27
CA VAL A 165 -14.52 -14.37 11.02
C VAL A 165 -15.91 -15.00 10.90
N PHE A 166 -16.28 -15.85 11.85
CA PHE A 166 -17.51 -16.66 11.76
C PHE A 166 -18.82 -15.85 11.80
N ASP A 167 -18.77 -14.60 12.22
CA ASP A 167 -19.92 -13.70 12.40
C ASP A 167 -20.18 -12.78 11.20
N GLY A 168 -19.33 -12.82 10.17
CA GLY A 168 -19.47 -11.96 8.99
C GLY A 168 -18.98 -10.52 9.18
N THR A 169 -18.24 -10.24 10.25
CA THR A 169 -17.65 -8.92 10.49
C THR A 169 -16.51 -8.59 9.49
N VAL A 170 -15.93 -7.40 9.66
CA VAL A 170 -14.78 -6.95 8.86
C VAL A 170 -13.57 -7.85 9.10
N HIS A 171 -13.03 -8.43 8.04
CA HIS A 171 -11.85 -9.27 8.08
C HIS A 171 -10.59 -8.44 8.41
N PRO A 172 -9.66 -8.92 9.26
CA PRO A 172 -8.44 -8.17 9.62
C PRO A 172 -7.60 -7.70 8.42
N LEU A 173 -7.49 -8.53 7.37
CA LEU A 173 -6.87 -8.15 6.09
C LEU A 173 -7.46 -6.85 5.51
N THR A 174 -8.78 -6.67 5.57
CA THR A 174 -9.45 -5.47 5.06
C THR A 174 -8.95 -4.23 5.79
N SER A 175 -8.89 -4.28 7.12
CA SER A 175 -8.36 -3.17 7.92
C SER A 175 -6.88 -2.93 7.68
N TYR A 176 -6.08 -4.00 7.54
CA TYR A 176 -4.65 -3.91 7.24
C TYR A 176 -4.40 -3.21 5.89
N VAL A 177 -5.00 -3.70 4.81
CA VAL A 177 -4.82 -3.13 3.46
C VAL A 177 -5.31 -1.69 3.40
N ILE A 178 -6.44 -1.38 4.04
CA ILE A 178 -6.96 -0.01 4.04
C ILE A 178 -6.11 0.94 4.89
N ASN A 179 -5.51 0.47 5.98
CA ASN A 179 -4.55 1.28 6.72
C ASN A 179 -3.26 1.49 5.92
N TYR A 180 -2.80 0.46 5.21
CA TYR A 180 -1.68 0.59 4.28
C TYR A 180 -1.96 1.65 3.21
N VAL A 181 -3.14 1.59 2.57
CA VAL A 181 -3.57 2.60 1.60
C VAL A 181 -3.60 3.99 2.24
N LYS A 182 -4.13 4.16 3.46
CA LYS A 182 -4.09 5.47 4.13
C LYS A 182 -2.66 5.99 4.28
N PHE A 183 -1.73 5.16 4.74
CA PHE A 183 -0.33 5.55 4.86
C PHE A 183 0.31 5.90 3.52
N LEU A 184 -0.07 5.24 2.41
CA LEU A 184 0.40 5.64 1.08
C LEU A 184 0.01 7.09 0.73
N PHE A 185 -1.16 7.54 1.18
CA PHE A 185 -1.61 8.90 0.90
C PHE A 185 -0.84 9.96 1.71
N ASP A 186 -0.23 9.60 2.85
CA ASP A 186 0.70 10.50 3.55
C ASP A 186 1.94 10.80 2.68
N TYR A 187 2.29 9.89 1.76
CA TYR A 187 3.37 10.04 0.76
C TYR A 187 2.89 10.53 -0.61
N ARG A 188 1.68 11.11 -0.72
CA ARG A 188 1.08 11.51 -2.00
C ARG A 188 1.99 12.39 -2.86
N SER A 189 2.64 13.40 -2.27
CA SER A 189 3.56 14.30 -3.01
C SER A 189 4.75 13.55 -3.59
N THR A 190 5.31 12.62 -2.82
CA THR A 190 6.48 11.83 -3.18
C THR A 190 6.15 10.82 -4.25
N LEU A 191 5.00 10.15 -4.13
CA LEU A 191 4.50 9.23 -5.12
C LEU A 191 4.21 9.92 -6.46
N LYS A 192 3.74 11.18 -6.45
CA LYS A 192 3.57 11.95 -7.69
C LYS A 192 4.89 12.12 -8.44
N LEU A 193 5.93 12.56 -7.74
CA LEU A 193 7.28 12.74 -8.31
C LEU A 193 7.86 11.41 -8.81
N LEU A 194 7.63 10.34 -8.04
CA LEU A 194 8.07 9.00 -8.40
C LEU A 194 7.39 8.53 -9.69
N PHE A 195 6.07 8.67 -9.83
CA PHE A 195 5.35 8.24 -11.04
C PHE A 195 5.71 9.08 -12.27
N GLU A 196 5.92 10.39 -12.10
CA GLU A 196 6.43 11.29 -13.15
C GLU A 196 7.78 10.85 -13.72
N GLU A 197 8.63 10.20 -12.90
CA GLU A 197 9.98 9.78 -13.29
C GLU A 197 9.99 8.56 -14.23
N PHE A 198 8.96 7.71 -14.17
CA PHE A 198 8.87 6.49 -15.00
C PHE A 198 7.90 6.61 -16.16
N ASP A 199 6.84 7.40 -16.00
CA ASP A 199 5.81 7.56 -17.01
C ASP A 199 5.32 9.01 -17.04
N THR A 200 5.77 9.72 -18.07
CA THR A 200 5.34 11.11 -18.37
C THR A 200 4.07 11.17 -19.21
N THR A 201 3.57 10.03 -19.69
CA THR A 201 2.40 9.97 -20.59
C THR A 201 1.09 10.04 -19.82
N HIS A 202 1.07 9.51 -18.59
CA HIS A 202 -0.10 9.52 -17.72
C HIS A 202 0.11 10.44 -16.51
N PRO A 203 -0.90 11.27 -16.15
CA PRO A 203 -0.82 12.09 -14.96
C PRO A 203 -0.52 11.23 -13.71
N PRO A 204 0.37 11.64 -12.81
CA PRO A 204 0.72 10.87 -11.63
C PRO A 204 -0.47 10.56 -10.72
N GLU A 205 -1.47 11.44 -10.67
CA GLU A 205 -2.71 11.19 -9.94
C GLU A 205 -3.51 10.02 -10.54
N SER A 206 -3.50 9.87 -11.87
CA SER A 206 -4.12 8.72 -12.55
C SER A 206 -3.38 7.43 -12.22
N GLN A 207 -2.04 7.47 -12.18
CA GLN A 207 -1.22 6.31 -11.82
C GLN A 207 -1.45 5.90 -10.35
N LEU A 208 -1.47 6.87 -9.43
CA LEU A 208 -1.78 6.62 -8.02
C LEU A 208 -3.20 6.07 -7.83
N ALA A 209 -4.18 6.60 -8.57
CA ALA A 209 -5.54 6.09 -8.60
C ALA A 209 -5.60 4.65 -9.11
N ALA A 210 -4.85 4.34 -10.17
CA ALA A 210 -4.78 3.00 -10.75
C ALA A 210 -4.16 1.99 -9.77
N VAL A 211 -3.03 2.30 -9.15
CA VAL A 211 -2.38 1.46 -8.13
C VAL A 211 -3.32 1.23 -6.94
N THR A 212 -3.94 2.29 -6.43
CA THR A 212 -4.90 2.19 -5.31
C THR A 212 -6.10 1.32 -5.69
N THR A 213 -6.63 1.49 -6.90
CA THR A 213 -7.76 0.70 -7.41
C THR A 213 -7.39 -0.76 -7.54
N ARG A 214 -6.20 -1.08 -8.04
CA ARG A 214 -5.70 -2.46 -8.16
C ARG A 214 -5.56 -3.13 -6.80
N ILE A 215 -4.97 -2.46 -5.81
CA ILE A 215 -4.86 -2.98 -4.43
C ILE A 215 -6.24 -3.27 -3.83
N VAL A 216 -7.20 -2.34 -3.99
CA VAL A 216 -8.56 -2.54 -3.46
C VAL A 216 -9.27 -3.67 -4.22
N LEU A 217 -9.09 -3.79 -5.52
CA LEU A 217 -9.66 -4.88 -6.31
C LEU A 217 -9.08 -6.24 -5.91
N ALA A 218 -7.76 -6.34 -5.71
CA ALA A 218 -7.09 -7.53 -5.21
C ALA A 218 -7.66 -7.96 -3.85
N LEU A 219 -7.87 -7.01 -2.94
CA LEU A 219 -8.53 -7.25 -1.66
C LEU A 219 -9.97 -7.76 -1.86
N GLN A 220 -10.75 -7.15 -2.76
CA GLN A 220 -12.13 -7.58 -3.03
C GLN A 220 -12.19 -9.01 -3.61
N ASN A 221 -11.30 -9.34 -4.55
CA ASN A 221 -11.19 -10.69 -5.12
C ASN A 221 -10.83 -11.72 -4.03
N ASN A 222 -9.88 -11.38 -3.15
CA ASN A 222 -9.51 -12.24 -2.04
C ASN A 222 -10.68 -12.46 -1.07
N LEU A 223 -11.41 -11.40 -0.73
CA LEU A 223 -12.59 -11.47 0.13
C LEU A 223 -13.72 -12.30 -0.51
N ASP A 224 -13.95 -12.18 -1.81
CA ASP A 224 -14.89 -13.06 -2.54
C ASP A 224 -14.47 -14.54 -2.43
N GLY A 225 -13.19 -14.83 -2.64
CA GLY A 225 -12.61 -16.16 -2.44
C GLY A 225 -12.83 -16.71 -1.04
N LYS A 226 -12.57 -15.90 -0.01
CA LYS A 226 -12.78 -16.28 1.40
C LYS A 226 -14.25 -16.44 1.77
N SER A 227 -15.13 -15.63 1.18
CA SER A 227 -16.58 -15.68 1.44
C SER A 227 -17.23 -17.01 1.04
N LYS A 228 -16.61 -17.75 0.11
CA LYS A 228 -17.08 -19.08 -0.34
C LYS A 228 -16.89 -20.17 0.71
N GLN A 229 -16.18 -19.90 1.80
CA GLN A 229 -15.99 -20.83 2.92
C GLN A 229 -17.20 -20.85 3.87
N TYR A 230 -18.06 -19.84 3.84
CA TYR A 230 -19.27 -19.84 4.64
C TYR A 230 -20.30 -20.82 4.07
N LYS A 231 -20.94 -21.58 4.97
CA LYS A 231 -22.00 -22.52 4.60
C LYS A 231 -23.32 -21.83 4.31
N ASP A 232 -23.61 -20.74 5.02
CA ASP A 232 -24.84 -19.96 4.85
C ASP A 232 -24.63 -18.87 3.78
N PRO A 233 -25.32 -18.93 2.62
CA PRO A 233 -25.14 -17.93 1.57
C PRO A 233 -25.59 -16.52 2.00
N ALA A 234 -26.46 -16.38 3.01
CA ALA A 234 -26.80 -15.07 3.57
C ALA A 234 -25.61 -14.45 4.31
N LEU A 235 -24.86 -15.27 5.07
CA LEU A 235 -23.67 -14.82 5.79
C LEU A 235 -22.55 -14.41 4.82
N THR A 236 -22.39 -15.12 3.69
CA THR A 236 -21.49 -14.72 2.59
C THR A 236 -21.80 -13.30 2.11
N GLN A 237 -23.08 -12.98 1.88
CA GLN A 237 -23.49 -11.65 1.41
C GLN A 237 -23.29 -10.57 2.50
N LEU A 238 -23.58 -10.89 3.76
CA LEU A 238 -23.36 -9.98 4.88
C LEU A 238 -21.87 -9.65 5.03
N PHE A 239 -21.01 -10.67 4.98
CA PHE A 239 -19.56 -10.51 5.04
C PHE A 239 -19.02 -9.60 3.95
N LEU A 240 -19.40 -9.83 2.69
CA LEU A 240 -18.97 -8.99 1.56
C LEU A 240 -19.50 -7.56 1.71
N MET A 241 -20.77 -7.41 2.10
CA MET A 241 -21.37 -6.09 2.37
C MET A 241 -20.58 -5.32 3.43
N ASN A 242 -20.27 -5.94 4.58
CA ASN A 242 -19.57 -5.31 5.69
C ASN A 242 -18.15 -4.87 5.30
N ASN A 243 -17.40 -5.74 4.63
CA ASN A 243 -16.03 -5.45 4.24
C ASN A 243 -15.97 -4.36 3.16
N ILE A 244 -16.81 -4.45 2.12
CA ILE A 244 -16.84 -3.40 1.07
C ILE A 244 -17.36 -2.09 1.65
N HIS A 245 -18.34 -2.13 2.55
CA HIS A 245 -18.81 -0.92 3.24
C HIS A 245 -17.69 -0.27 4.06
N TYR A 246 -16.89 -1.07 4.78
CA TYR A 246 -15.74 -0.59 5.54
C TYR A 246 -14.68 0.07 4.62
N ILE A 247 -14.37 -0.55 3.48
CA ILE A 247 -13.49 0.01 2.45
C ILE A 247 -14.00 1.38 2.00
N VAL A 248 -15.26 1.47 1.57
CA VAL A 248 -15.89 2.71 1.11
C VAL A 248 -15.87 3.79 2.19
N ARG A 249 -16.26 3.43 3.42
CA ARG A 249 -16.29 4.36 4.55
C ARG A 249 -14.90 4.89 4.88
N SER A 250 -13.88 4.05 4.77
CA SER A 250 -12.50 4.43 5.06
C SER A 250 -11.92 5.31 3.96
N VAL A 251 -12.09 4.96 2.69
CA VAL A 251 -11.64 5.77 1.54
C VAL A 251 -12.27 7.15 1.58
N ARG A 252 -13.59 7.23 1.85
CA ARG A 252 -14.30 8.52 1.95
C ARG A 252 -13.81 9.44 3.07
N ARG A 253 -13.10 8.91 4.07
CA ARG A 253 -12.57 9.65 5.22
C ARG A 253 -11.09 10.01 5.06
N SER A 254 -10.49 9.67 3.92
CA SER A 254 -9.07 9.88 3.62
C SER A 254 -8.90 10.66 2.31
N GLU A 255 -7.70 11.17 2.07
CA GLU A 255 -7.34 11.82 0.80
C GLU A 255 -7.48 10.92 -0.43
N ALA A 256 -7.56 9.60 -0.22
CA ALA A 256 -7.86 8.64 -1.28
C ALA A 256 -9.14 8.96 -2.05
N LYS A 257 -10.11 9.61 -1.40
CA LYS A 257 -11.35 10.05 -2.06
C LYS A 257 -11.07 11.02 -3.21
N ASP A 258 -10.15 11.95 -3.02
CA ASP A 258 -9.89 13.02 -3.99
C ASP A 258 -9.21 12.48 -5.24
N VAL A 259 -8.40 11.42 -5.09
CA VAL A 259 -7.69 10.77 -6.20
C VAL A 259 -8.56 9.73 -6.92
N LEU A 260 -9.39 8.97 -6.20
CA LEU A 260 -10.27 7.96 -6.80
C LEU A 260 -11.57 8.55 -7.39
N GLY A 261 -12.01 9.70 -6.89
CA GLY A 261 -13.20 10.40 -7.36
C GLY A 261 -14.53 9.85 -6.81
N ASP A 262 -15.59 10.65 -6.98
CA ASP A 262 -16.93 10.31 -6.49
C ASP A 262 -17.58 9.14 -7.26
N ASP A 263 -17.22 8.96 -8.54
CA ASP A 263 -17.71 7.85 -9.38
C ASP A 263 -17.29 6.49 -8.80
N TRP A 264 -16.03 6.36 -8.39
CA TRP A 264 -15.52 5.15 -7.75
C TRP A 264 -16.31 4.84 -6.46
N VAL A 265 -16.53 5.86 -5.63
CA VAL A 265 -17.32 5.73 -4.38
C VAL A 265 -18.76 5.30 -4.69
N GLN A 266 -19.36 5.84 -5.75
CA GLN A 266 -20.72 5.50 -6.14
C GLN A 266 -20.82 4.06 -6.64
N ILE A 267 -19.87 3.60 -7.46
CA ILE A 267 -19.79 2.20 -7.92
C ILE A 267 -19.71 1.26 -6.72
N GLN A 268 -18.80 1.52 -5.79
CA GLN A 268 -18.62 0.67 -4.61
C GLN A 268 -19.86 0.67 -3.70
N ARG A 269 -20.55 1.81 -3.54
CA ARG A 269 -21.84 1.85 -2.83
C ARG A 269 -22.93 1.03 -3.49
N ARG A 270 -22.98 1.00 -4.83
CA ARG A 270 -23.93 0.15 -5.57
C ARG A 270 -23.65 -1.32 -5.30
N ILE A 271 -22.39 -1.73 -5.26
CA ILE A 271 -21.99 -3.11 -4.92
C ILE A 271 -22.42 -3.47 -3.49
N VAL A 272 -22.19 -2.59 -2.51
CA VAL A 272 -22.67 -2.78 -1.13
C VAL A 272 -24.20 -2.98 -1.10
N GLN A 273 -24.95 -2.16 -1.84
CA GLN A 273 -26.39 -2.27 -1.91
C GLN A 273 -26.86 -3.56 -2.60
N GLN A 274 -26.13 -4.04 -3.61
CA GLN A 274 -26.41 -5.33 -4.25
C GLN A 274 -26.26 -6.49 -3.27
N HIS A 275 -25.17 -6.53 -2.48
CA HIS A 275 -25.00 -7.53 -1.44
C HIS A 275 -26.09 -7.42 -0.35
N ALA A 276 -26.45 -6.21 0.07
CA ALA A 276 -27.54 -6.00 1.03
C ALA A 276 -28.89 -6.55 0.50
N ASN A 277 -29.20 -6.31 -0.77
CA ASN A 277 -30.42 -6.82 -1.40
C ASN A 277 -30.40 -8.35 -1.54
N GLN A 278 -29.25 -8.92 -1.91
CA GLN A 278 -29.09 -10.36 -2.03
C GLN A 278 -29.17 -11.05 -0.67
N TYR A 279 -28.56 -10.48 0.38
CA TYR A 279 -28.71 -10.93 1.77
C TYR A 279 -30.19 -10.98 2.18
N LYS A 280 -30.95 -9.90 1.92
CA LYS A 280 -32.40 -9.85 2.21
C LYS A 280 -33.16 -10.94 1.46
N ARG A 281 -32.88 -11.09 0.17
CA ARG A 281 -33.54 -12.10 -0.67
C ARG A 281 -33.25 -13.52 -0.18
N VAL A 282 -31.98 -13.86 0.06
CA VAL A 282 -31.58 -15.20 0.47
C VAL A 282 -32.09 -15.54 1.87
N SER A 283 -31.98 -14.60 2.82
CA SER A 283 -32.42 -14.81 4.20
C SER A 283 -33.93 -14.96 4.31
N TRP A 284 -34.70 -14.11 3.62
CA TRP A 284 -36.13 -13.94 3.89
C TRP A 284 -37.05 -14.50 2.80
N ALA A 285 -36.55 -14.98 1.66
CA ALA A 285 -37.43 -15.47 0.58
C ALA A 285 -38.34 -16.64 1.01
N LYS A 286 -37.80 -17.63 1.75
CA LYS A 286 -38.56 -18.81 2.17
C LYS A 286 -39.69 -18.47 3.15
N ILE A 287 -39.41 -17.58 4.10
CA ILE A 287 -40.41 -17.15 5.07
C ILE A 287 -41.49 -16.25 4.43
N LEU A 288 -41.11 -15.42 3.44
CA LEU A 288 -42.07 -14.64 2.67
C LEU A 288 -43.01 -15.52 1.82
N GLN A 289 -42.55 -16.69 1.33
CA GLN A 289 -43.40 -17.65 0.64
C GLN A 289 -44.48 -18.27 1.54
N CYS A 290 -44.25 -18.35 2.85
CA CYS A 290 -45.27 -18.81 3.79
C CYS A 290 -46.47 -17.84 3.86
N LEU A 291 -46.22 -16.56 3.58
CA LEU A 291 -47.21 -15.48 3.61
C LEU A 291 -47.92 -15.28 2.26
N THR A 292 -47.39 -15.81 1.15
CA THR A 292 -48.05 -15.68 -0.16
C THR A 292 -49.12 -16.75 -0.35
N VAL A 293 -50.34 -16.31 -0.68
CA VAL A 293 -51.43 -17.20 -1.07
C VAL A 293 -51.22 -17.55 -2.54
N GLN A 294 -50.52 -18.64 -2.83
CA GLN A 294 -50.61 -19.24 -4.16
C GLN A 294 -52.01 -19.85 -4.31
N SER A 295 -52.88 -19.17 -5.04
CA SER A 295 -54.08 -19.77 -5.62
C SER A 295 -53.61 -20.91 -6.54
N ALA A 296 -54.00 -22.14 -6.24
CA ALA A 296 -53.61 -23.28 -7.08
C ALA A 296 -54.06 -23.05 -8.54
N PRO A 297 -53.20 -23.26 -9.55
CA PRO A 297 -53.60 -23.22 -10.95
C PRO A 297 -54.35 -24.50 -11.27
N GLY A 298 -55.67 -24.50 -11.04
CA GLY A 298 -56.50 -25.69 -11.27
C GLY A 298 -57.99 -25.56 -10.99
N SER A 299 -58.46 -24.47 -10.38
CA SER A 299 -59.89 -24.26 -10.16
C SER A 299 -60.41 -23.15 -11.06
N GLY A 300 -60.55 -23.49 -12.35
CA GLY A 300 -61.45 -22.77 -13.23
C GLY A 300 -62.88 -22.98 -12.74
N GLY A 301 -63.59 -21.89 -12.48
CA GLY A 301 -65.02 -21.89 -12.21
C GLY A 301 -65.40 -21.96 -10.73
N GLY A 302 -65.83 -20.81 -10.21
CA GLY A 302 -66.89 -20.67 -9.20
C GLY A 302 -66.82 -21.54 -7.95
N ASP A 303 -66.02 -21.13 -6.96
CA ASP A 303 -66.52 -20.86 -5.61
C ASP A 303 -65.38 -20.21 -4.80
N SER A 304 -65.71 -19.30 -3.89
CA SER A 304 -64.77 -18.79 -2.90
C SER A 304 -64.41 -19.92 -1.92
N GLY A 305 -63.52 -20.82 -2.33
CA GLY A 305 -63.02 -21.92 -1.53
C GLY A 305 -62.34 -21.39 -0.28
N SER A 306 -63.08 -21.34 0.82
CA SER A 306 -62.62 -20.99 2.16
C SER A 306 -61.29 -21.68 2.44
N ILE A 307 -60.19 -20.92 2.47
CA ILE A 307 -58.88 -21.42 2.92
C ILE A 307 -59.12 -22.10 4.27
N SER A 308 -58.81 -23.39 4.37
CA SER A 308 -59.15 -24.14 5.58
C SER A 308 -58.39 -23.57 6.78
N ARG A 309 -59.07 -23.43 7.92
CA ARG A 309 -58.45 -22.97 9.18
C ARG A 309 -57.22 -23.81 9.56
N GLY A 310 -57.19 -25.09 9.16
CA GLY A 310 -56.03 -25.97 9.32
C GLY A 310 -54.81 -25.52 8.49
N ILE A 311 -55.00 -25.25 7.19
CA ILE A 311 -53.93 -24.77 6.30
C ILE A 311 -53.36 -23.44 6.81
N VAL A 312 -54.21 -22.54 7.29
CA VAL A 312 -53.77 -21.27 7.89
C VAL A 312 -52.92 -21.51 9.14
N LYS A 313 -53.38 -22.38 10.06
CA LYS A 313 -52.66 -22.71 11.29
C LYS A 313 -51.29 -23.34 11.03
N ASP A 314 -51.19 -24.23 10.05
CA ASP A 314 -49.92 -24.88 9.70
C ASP A 314 -48.94 -23.91 9.03
N ARG A 315 -49.43 -22.96 8.22
CA ARG A 315 -48.61 -21.86 7.68
C ARG A 315 -48.07 -20.96 8.78
N PHE A 316 -48.88 -20.58 9.76
CA PHE A 316 -48.42 -19.77 10.91
C PHE A 316 -47.36 -20.50 11.73
N LYS A 317 -47.53 -21.80 12.00
CA LYS A 317 -46.50 -22.61 12.67
C LYS A 317 -45.19 -22.64 11.88
N THR A 318 -45.28 -22.86 10.57
CA THR A 318 -44.12 -22.90 9.68
C THR A 318 -43.39 -21.55 9.64
N PHE A 319 -44.14 -20.45 9.54
CA PHE A 319 -43.60 -19.09 9.61
C PHE A 319 -42.87 -18.84 10.93
N ASN A 320 -43.51 -19.13 12.07
CA ASN A 320 -42.91 -18.91 13.39
C ASN A 320 -41.62 -19.71 13.58
N ALA A 321 -41.61 -20.99 13.16
CA ALA A 321 -40.42 -21.82 13.23
C ALA A 321 -39.27 -21.29 12.37
N GLN A 322 -39.56 -20.90 11.12
CA GLN A 322 -38.55 -20.31 10.23
C GLN A 322 -38.04 -18.96 10.74
N PHE A 323 -38.93 -18.13 11.31
CA PHE A 323 -38.55 -16.84 11.88
C PHE A 323 -37.59 -17.03 13.06
N GLU A 324 -37.93 -17.92 14.00
CA GLU A 324 -37.11 -18.19 15.18
C GLU A 324 -35.73 -18.75 14.78
N GLU A 325 -35.68 -19.64 13.79
CA GLU A 325 -34.41 -20.19 13.28
C GLU A 325 -33.53 -19.10 12.65
N ILE A 326 -34.12 -18.21 11.85
CA ILE A 326 -33.41 -17.06 11.26
C ILE A 326 -32.93 -16.14 12.38
N HIS A 327 -33.79 -15.78 13.32
CA HIS A 327 -33.46 -14.89 14.42
C HIS A 327 -32.33 -15.45 15.29
N GLN A 328 -32.42 -16.72 15.71
CA GLN A 328 -31.40 -17.38 16.53
C GLN A 328 -30.05 -17.44 15.83
N ARG A 329 -30.04 -17.67 14.50
CA ARG A 329 -28.80 -17.71 13.73
C ARG A 329 -28.21 -16.33 13.49
N GLN A 330 -29.02 -15.39 13.02
CA GLN A 330 -28.56 -14.08 12.57
C GLN A 330 -28.32 -13.09 13.72
N SER A 331 -28.88 -13.32 14.91
CA SER A 331 -28.56 -12.55 16.12
C SER A 331 -27.11 -12.74 16.59
N GLN A 332 -26.41 -13.78 16.11
CA GLN A 332 -25.00 -14.03 16.38
C GLN A 332 -24.06 -13.41 15.34
N TRP A 333 -24.62 -12.78 14.29
CA TRP A 333 -23.84 -12.15 13.21
C TRP A 333 -23.64 -10.66 13.52
N THR A 334 -22.55 -10.08 13.00
CA THR A 334 -22.13 -8.69 13.25
C THR A 334 -22.09 -7.86 11.99
#